data_AF-A0A8K0L4I0-F1
#
_entry.id   AF-A0A8K0L4I0-F1
#
_cell.length_a   1.000
_cell.length_b   1.000
_cell.length_c   1.000
_cell.angle_alpha   90.00
_cell.angle_beta   90.00
_cell.angle_gamma   90.00
#
_symmetry.space_group_name_H-M   'P 1'
#
loop_
_entity.id
_entity.type
_entity.pdbx_description
1 polymer ?
#
loop_
_entity_poly.entity_id
_entity_poly.type
_entity_poly.pdbx_seq_one_letter_code
_entity_poly.pdbx_strand_id
1 'polypeptide(L)'
;MQNGAAALLTRLLSDPAANLVDDRALPVLRSALSRLTSRDPSQAWTSGQWMNERPGGSDVRNTETLASLSRTSTTSRASDGSELGPYSISGFKWFSSATDANMTVLLAKTPSHSTPSLFFAPVHCTANTLGGASPRLQHNGIVLTRLK
;
A
#
# COMPACT_ATOMS: atom_id res chain seq x y z
N MET A 1 -5.46 6.72 -10.66
CA MET A 1 -6.75 6.02 -10.46
C MET A 1 -7.26 6.25 -9.04
N GLN A 2 -7.72 7.47 -8.73
CA GLN A 2 -7.97 7.90 -7.36
C GLN A 2 -9.35 7.46 -6.82
N ASN A 3 -10.39 7.56 -7.65
CA ASN A 3 -11.79 7.31 -7.24
C ASN A 3 -12.02 5.88 -6.72
N GLY A 4 -11.40 4.87 -7.33
CA GLY A 4 -11.58 3.48 -6.92
C GLY A 4 -11.00 3.21 -5.53
N ALA A 5 -9.80 3.72 -5.24
CA ALA A 5 -9.21 3.60 -3.91
C ALA A 5 -10.01 4.41 -2.88
N ALA A 6 -10.45 5.62 -3.21
CA ALA A 6 -11.28 6.43 -2.32
C ALA A 6 -12.59 5.71 -1.95
N ALA A 7 -13.32 5.18 -2.94
CA ALA A 7 -14.56 4.44 -2.71
C ALA A 7 -14.34 3.19 -1.85
N LEU A 8 -13.25 2.45 -2.09
CA LEU A 8 -12.85 1.32 -1.26
C LEU A 8 -12.60 1.74 0.20
N LEU A 9 -11.80 2.78 0.42
CA LEU A 9 -11.50 3.27 1.77
C LEU A 9 -12.76 3.80 2.47
N THR A 10 -13.64 4.51 1.76
CA THR A 10 -14.94 4.95 2.31
C THR A 10 -15.76 3.75 2.80
N ARG A 11 -15.82 2.66 2.03
CA ARG A 11 -16.53 1.44 2.42
C ARG A 11 -15.89 0.75 3.63
N LEU A 12 -14.57 0.63 3.65
CA LEU A 12 -13.86 0.02 4.78
C LEU A 12 -14.07 0.81 6.07
N LEU A 13 -14.08 2.15 5.97
CA LEU A 13 -14.20 3.06 7.10
C LEU A 13 -15.64 3.30 7.59
N SER A 14 -16.67 2.86 6.85
CA SER A 14 -18.07 3.03 7.27
C SER A 14 -18.42 2.13 8.45
N ASP A 15 -17.86 0.93 8.50
CA ASP A 15 -17.93 0.00 9.62
C ASP A 15 -16.60 -0.76 9.75
N PRO A 16 -15.58 -0.15 10.38
CA PRO A 16 -14.26 -0.75 10.45
C PRO A 16 -14.22 -2.12 11.15
N ALA A 17 -15.08 -2.30 12.16
CA ALA A 17 -15.17 -3.55 12.91
C ALA A 17 -15.74 -4.68 12.04
N ALA A 18 -16.84 -4.43 11.34
CA ALA A 18 -17.42 -5.43 10.43
C ALA A 18 -16.50 -5.72 9.23
N ASN A 19 -15.71 -4.73 8.79
CA ASN A 19 -14.77 -4.87 7.68
C ASN A 19 -13.38 -5.40 8.09
N LEU A 20 -13.19 -5.79 9.36
CA LEU A 20 -11.94 -6.36 9.88
C LEU A 20 -10.71 -5.44 9.68
N VAL A 21 -10.92 -4.13 9.79
CA VAL A 21 -9.83 -3.15 9.70
C VAL A 21 -9.11 -3.08 11.04
N ASP A 22 -7.79 -3.27 11.03
CA ASP A 22 -6.94 -3.11 12.21
C ASP A 22 -7.02 -1.67 12.75
N ASP A 23 -7.20 -1.51 14.06
CA ASP A 23 -7.24 -0.20 14.74
C ASP A 23 -5.98 0.64 14.44
N ARG A 24 -4.82 -0.01 14.26
CA ARG A 24 -3.58 0.67 13.88
C ARG A 24 -3.61 1.23 12.47
N ALA A 25 -4.40 0.63 11.58
CA ALA A 25 -4.57 1.11 10.21
C ALA A 25 -5.56 2.28 10.13
N LEU A 26 -6.47 2.44 11.09
CA LEU A 26 -7.53 3.46 11.05
C LEU A 26 -7.02 4.89 10.80
N PRO A 27 -6.02 5.42 11.54
CA PRO A 27 -5.52 6.77 11.30
C PRO A 27 -4.91 6.92 9.90
N VAL A 28 -4.20 5.90 9.43
CA VAL A 28 -3.55 5.87 8.11
C VAL A 28 -4.59 5.88 7.00
N LEU A 29 -5.63 5.03 7.10
CA LEU A 29 -6.68 4.95 6.09
C LEU A 29 -7.53 6.23 6.05
N ARG A 30 -7.81 6.87 7.20
CA ARG A 30 -8.52 8.16 7.25
C ARG A 30 -7.69 9.28 6.63
N SER A 31 -6.39 9.35 6.94
CA SER A 31 -5.45 10.29 6.31
C SER A 31 -5.41 10.09 4.80
N ALA A 32 -5.24 8.84 4.34
CA ALA A 32 -5.22 8.52 2.93
C ALA A 32 -6.54 8.89 2.23
N LEU A 33 -7.70 8.60 2.81
CA LEU A 33 -8.99 8.98 2.23
C LEU A 33 -9.13 10.50 2.08
N SER A 34 -8.71 11.26 3.10
CA SER A 34 -8.70 12.73 3.04
C SER A 34 -7.84 13.24 1.87
N ARG A 35 -6.63 12.69 1.71
CA ARG A 35 -5.71 13.07 0.62
C ARG A 35 -6.20 12.61 -0.76
N LEU A 36 -6.79 11.42 -0.85
CA LEU A 36 -7.42 10.89 -2.07
C LEU A 36 -8.73 11.59 -2.43
N THR A 37 -9.27 12.48 -1.60
CA THR A 37 -10.48 13.27 -1.92
C THR A 37 -10.21 14.77 -1.90
N SER A 38 -8.99 15.18 -1.56
CA SER A 38 -8.57 16.58 -1.55
C SER A 38 -8.60 17.17 -2.95
N ARG A 39 -9.05 18.43 -3.03
CA ARG A 39 -8.98 19.27 -4.24
C ARG A 39 -7.76 20.19 -4.23
N ASP A 40 -7.04 20.28 -3.11
CA ASP A 40 -5.79 21.03 -3.02
C ASP A 40 -4.65 20.19 -3.61
N PRO A 41 -4.02 20.62 -4.73
CA PRO A 41 -2.90 19.90 -5.34
C PRO A 41 -1.70 19.71 -4.41
N SER A 42 -1.53 20.55 -3.37
CA SER A 42 -0.45 20.40 -2.40
C SER A 42 -0.62 19.19 -1.47
N GLN A 43 -1.86 18.71 -1.31
CA GLN A 43 -2.22 17.59 -0.43
C GLN A 43 -2.80 16.39 -1.19
N ALA A 44 -3.23 16.59 -2.43
CA ALA A 44 -3.91 15.58 -3.23
C ALA A 44 -3.01 14.37 -3.48
N TRP A 45 -3.56 13.18 -3.25
CA TRP A 45 -2.88 11.93 -3.51
C TRP A 45 -3.46 11.21 -4.71
N THR A 46 -2.58 10.52 -5.43
CA THR A 46 -3.01 9.51 -6.39
C THR A 46 -2.77 8.11 -5.83
N SER A 47 -3.41 7.13 -6.46
CA SER A 47 -3.32 5.73 -6.06
C SER A 47 -3.18 4.77 -7.24
N GLY A 48 -2.51 3.66 -6.94
CA GLY A 48 -2.48 2.44 -7.75
C GLY A 48 -3.41 1.35 -7.21
N GLN A 49 -3.72 0.38 -8.06
CA GLN A 49 -4.42 -0.86 -7.69
C GLN A 49 -3.67 -2.03 -8.32
N TRP A 50 -3.01 -2.85 -7.50
CA TRP A 50 -2.10 -3.88 -7.99
C TRP A 50 -2.63 -5.28 -7.68
N MET A 51 -3.57 -5.72 -8.52
CA MET A 51 -4.28 -7.00 -8.36
C MET A 51 -3.71 -8.08 -9.28
N ASN A 52 -3.35 -7.71 -10.51
CA ASN A 52 -3.04 -8.66 -11.57
C ASN A 52 -1.63 -9.25 -11.43
N GLU A 53 -1.55 -10.57 -11.55
CA GLU A 53 -0.31 -11.34 -11.56
C GLU A 53 -0.26 -12.27 -12.78
N ARG A 54 0.86 -12.96 -12.99
CA ARG A 54 1.01 -13.91 -14.12
C ARG A 54 -0.10 -14.96 -14.17
N PRO A 55 -0.53 -15.57 -13.03
CA PRO A 55 -1.57 -16.59 -13.07
C PRO A 55 -2.94 -16.08 -13.51
N GLY A 56 -3.22 -14.78 -13.41
CA GLY A 56 -4.51 -14.21 -13.80
C GLY A 56 -4.75 -12.80 -13.28
N GLY A 57 -5.60 -12.07 -14.03
CA GLY A 57 -6.15 -10.78 -13.63
C GLY A 57 -7.64 -10.83 -13.26
N SER A 58 -8.40 -11.71 -13.92
CA SER A 58 -9.83 -11.92 -13.64
C SER A 58 -10.05 -12.83 -12.43
N ASP A 59 -9.19 -13.84 -12.25
CA ASP A 59 -9.17 -14.70 -11.07
C ASP A 59 -7.93 -14.39 -10.24
N VAL A 60 -8.15 -13.81 -9.06
CA VAL A 60 -7.08 -13.40 -8.12
C VAL A 60 -6.80 -14.45 -7.04
N ARG A 61 -7.52 -15.59 -7.02
CA ARG A 61 -7.29 -16.64 -6.01
C ARG A 61 -5.89 -17.23 -6.08
N ASN A 62 -5.30 -17.21 -7.27
CA ASN A 62 -3.95 -17.70 -7.54
C ASN A 62 -2.85 -16.64 -7.34
N THR A 63 -3.12 -15.56 -6.60
CA THR A 63 -2.07 -14.63 -6.15
C THR A 63 -0.90 -15.39 -5.53
N GLU A 64 0.30 -15.10 -6.00
CA GLU A 64 1.60 -15.63 -5.55
C GLU A 64 2.29 -14.65 -4.61
N THR A 65 1.91 -13.36 -4.62
CA THR A 65 2.44 -12.37 -3.68
C THR A 65 2.16 -12.78 -2.23
N LEU A 66 3.20 -12.80 -1.41
CA LEU A 66 3.15 -13.17 0.01
C LEU A 66 3.26 -11.94 0.90
N ALA A 67 2.53 -11.96 2.02
CA ALA A 67 2.62 -11.00 3.10
C ALA A 67 3.15 -11.72 4.35
N SER A 68 4.39 -11.39 4.76
CA SER A 68 5.04 -11.93 5.95
C SER A 68 5.06 -10.90 7.07
N LEU A 69 4.82 -11.33 8.31
CA LEU A 69 4.89 -10.44 9.46
C LEU A 69 6.36 -10.07 9.73
N SER A 70 6.70 -8.79 9.54
CA SER A 70 8.01 -8.25 9.85
C SER A 70 7.99 -7.64 11.25
N ARG A 71 8.67 -8.30 12.19
CA ARG A 71 8.74 -7.85 13.61
C ARG A 71 9.84 -6.83 13.86
N THR A 72 10.61 -6.47 12.84
CA THR A 72 11.68 -5.48 12.93
C THR A 72 11.08 -4.08 12.80
N SER A 73 11.25 -3.24 13.82
CA SER A 73 10.92 -1.82 13.71
C SER A 73 11.84 -1.18 12.68
N THR A 74 11.27 -0.78 11.54
CA THR A 74 12.01 -0.03 10.54
C THR A 74 12.10 1.42 11.01
N THR A 75 13.27 2.04 10.91
CA THR A 75 13.42 3.50 11.07
C THR A 75 12.81 4.27 9.90
N SER A 76 12.38 3.57 8.86
CA SER A 76 11.72 4.15 7.69
C SER A 76 10.28 4.55 7.99
N ARG A 77 9.84 5.66 7.41
CA ARG A 77 8.47 6.16 7.48
C ARG A 77 7.86 6.21 6.08
N ALA A 78 6.54 6.21 5.97
CA ALA A 78 5.86 6.54 4.72
C ALA A 78 6.19 7.99 4.32
N SER A 79 5.93 8.35 3.05
CA SER A 79 6.22 9.70 2.55
C SER A 79 5.43 10.82 3.24
N ASP A 80 4.31 10.52 3.88
CA ASP A 80 3.55 11.45 4.75
C ASP A 80 3.99 11.45 6.21
N GLY A 81 5.05 10.71 6.55
CA GLY A 81 5.56 10.56 7.91
C GLY A 81 4.85 9.48 8.75
N SER A 82 3.83 8.82 8.20
CA SER A 82 3.13 7.72 8.88
C SER A 82 4.06 6.53 9.13
N GLU A 83 3.79 5.74 10.17
CA GLU A 83 4.53 4.50 10.41
C GLU A 83 4.23 3.47 9.32
N LEU A 84 5.22 2.64 8.96
CA LEU A 84 4.99 1.51 8.07
C LEU A 84 4.27 0.39 8.84
N GLY A 85 3.39 -0.33 8.14
CA GLY A 85 2.66 -1.45 8.69
C GLY A 85 3.55 -2.65 9.01
N PRO A 86 3.04 -3.65 9.75
CA PRO A 86 3.84 -4.77 10.26
C PRO A 86 4.10 -5.86 9.21
N TYR A 87 3.62 -5.71 7.97
CA TYR A 87 3.77 -6.71 6.93
C TYR A 87 4.82 -6.30 5.90
N SER A 88 5.70 -7.22 5.56
CA SER A 88 6.54 -7.14 4.37
C SER A 88 5.84 -7.88 3.23
N ILE A 89 5.78 -7.25 2.06
CA ILE A 89 5.16 -7.81 0.86
C ILE A 89 6.26 -8.25 -0.09
N SER A 90 6.23 -9.51 -0.51
CA SER A 90 7.17 -10.08 -1.48
C SER A 90 6.42 -10.80 -2.59
N GLY A 91 6.63 -10.39 -3.83
CA GLY A 91 5.91 -10.94 -4.97
C GLY A 91 6.12 -10.15 -6.24
N PHE A 92 5.32 -10.46 -7.26
CA PHE A 92 5.43 -9.84 -8.58
C PHE A 92 4.06 -9.45 -9.11
N LYS A 93 3.85 -8.15 -9.35
CA LYS A 93 2.64 -7.61 -9.98
C LYS A 93 2.87 -7.46 -11.48
N TRP A 94 2.08 -8.19 -12.28
CA TRP A 94 2.29 -8.30 -13.74
C TRP A 94 1.84 -7.07 -14.52
N PHE A 95 0.82 -6.39 -13.98
CA PHE A 95 0.49 -5.04 -14.37
C PHE A 95 0.35 -4.21 -13.10
N SER A 96 1.12 -3.13 -13.05
CA SER A 96 0.98 -2.08 -12.07
C SER A 96 0.74 -0.76 -12.79
N SER A 97 -0.17 0.02 -12.25
CA SER A 97 -0.44 1.39 -12.67
C SER A 97 0.11 2.35 -11.64
N ALA A 98 0.41 3.58 -12.07
CA ALA A 98 0.72 4.69 -11.18
C ALA A 98 1.78 4.30 -10.14
N THR A 99 2.92 3.81 -10.62
CA THR A 99 4.05 3.42 -9.76
C THR A 99 4.79 4.62 -9.15
N ASP A 100 4.38 5.82 -9.55
CA ASP A 100 4.70 7.13 -9.01
C ASP A 100 3.61 7.66 -8.05
N ALA A 101 2.55 6.88 -7.78
CA ALA A 101 1.49 7.26 -6.87
C ALA A 101 1.97 7.34 -5.41
N ASN A 102 1.20 7.99 -4.55
CA ASN A 102 1.53 8.07 -3.12
C ASN A 102 1.28 6.73 -2.42
N MET A 103 0.23 6.03 -2.81
CA MET A 103 -0.16 4.76 -2.21
C MET A 103 -0.69 3.77 -3.26
N THR A 104 -0.76 2.51 -2.88
CA THR A 104 -1.42 1.47 -3.65
C THR A 104 -2.21 0.56 -2.73
N VAL A 105 -3.28 -0.04 -3.26
CA VAL A 105 -3.89 -1.23 -2.66
C VAL A 105 -3.51 -2.46 -3.46
N LEU A 106 -3.18 -3.55 -2.77
CA LEU A 106 -2.73 -4.78 -3.41
C LEU A 106 -3.25 -6.01 -2.67
N LEU A 107 -3.32 -7.14 -3.38
CA LEU A 107 -3.62 -8.44 -2.81
C LEU A 107 -2.34 -9.22 -2.50
N ALA A 108 -2.30 -9.87 -1.35
CA ALA A 108 -1.23 -10.79 -0.97
C ALA A 108 -1.74 -11.89 -0.05
N LYS A 109 -1.12 -13.06 -0.07
CA LYS A 109 -1.45 -14.18 0.81
C LYS A 109 -0.62 -14.12 2.09
N THR A 110 -1.29 -14.23 3.22
CA THR A 110 -0.61 -14.49 4.50
C THR A 110 -0.40 -16.00 4.65
N PRO A 111 0.67 -16.46 5.33
CA PRO A 111 0.93 -17.90 5.50
C PRO A 111 -0.24 -18.69 6.12
N SER A 112 -1.06 -18.02 6.93
CA SER A 112 -2.20 -18.63 7.64
C SER A 112 -3.45 -18.81 6.78
N HIS A 113 -3.54 -18.17 5.60
CA HIS A 113 -4.76 -18.14 4.79
C HIS A 113 -4.51 -18.51 3.33
N SER A 114 -5.36 -19.36 2.77
CA SER A 114 -5.29 -19.77 1.35
C SER A 114 -5.81 -18.69 0.40
N THR A 115 -6.66 -17.80 0.88
CA THR A 115 -7.21 -16.67 0.12
C THR A 115 -6.36 -15.42 0.33
N PRO A 116 -6.16 -14.59 -0.72
CA PRO A 116 -5.45 -13.33 -0.58
C PRO A 116 -6.24 -12.34 0.28
N SER A 117 -5.50 -11.58 1.10
CA SER A 117 -6.01 -10.43 1.85
C SER A 117 -5.66 -9.12 1.13
N LEU A 118 -6.43 -8.08 1.42
CA LEU A 118 -6.20 -6.72 0.93
C LEU A 118 -5.19 -5.99 1.82
N PHE A 119 -4.21 -5.34 1.20
CA PHE A 119 -3.20 -4.54 1.87
C PHE A 119 -3.19 -3.11 1.34
N PHE A 120 -3.02 -2.16 2.24
CA PHE A 120 -2.64 -0.77 1.94
C PHE A 120 -1.12 -0.68 2.00
N ALA A 121 -0.49 -0.08 0.99
CA ALA A 121 0.95 0.13 0.98
C ALA A 121 1.32 1.54 0.46
N PRO A 122 2.14 2.31 1.19
CA PRO A 122 2.77 3.49 0.62
C PRO A 122 3.82 3.05 -0.41
N VAL A 123 3.82 3.71 -1.57
CA VAL A 123 4.75 3.42 -2.68
C VAL A 123 6.16 3.93 -2.35
N HIS A 124 6.22 5.04 -1.60
CA HIS A 124 7.48 5.65 -1.20
C HIS A 124 7.64 5.64 0.32
N CYS A 125 8.88 5.51 0.75
CA CYS A 125 9.28 5.68 2.14
C CYS A 125 10.45 6.65 2.24
N THR A 126 10.60 7.26 3.41
CA THR A 126 11.76 8.03 3.81
C THR A 126 12.61 7.16 4.72
N ALA A 127 13.83 6.87 4.29
CA ALA A 127 14.79 6.16 5.13
C ALA A 127 15.61 7.18 5.92
N ASN A 128 15.71 6.98 7.23
CA ASN A 128 16.59 7.79 8.06
C ASN A 128 18.05 7.34 7.80
N THR A 129 18.82 8.18 7.11
CA THR A 129 20.24 7.94 6.90
C THR A 129 21.01 8.12 8.20
N LEU A 130 21.76 7.10 8.61
CA LEU A 130 22.72 7.22 9.70
C LEU A 130 23.73 8.33 9.35
N GLY A 131 23.83 9.37 10.17
CA GLY A 131 24.82 10.46 10.00
C GLY A 131 24.28 11.87 9.73
N GLY A 132 23.00 12.17 10.04
CA GLY A 132 22.48 13.55 10.02
C GLY A 132 22.16 14.11 8.63
N ALA A 133 22.24 13.30 7.57
CA ALA A 133 21.77 13.67 6.25
C ALA A 133 20.23 13.72 6.21
N SER A 134 19.68 14.68 5.44
CA SER A 134 18.23 14.83 5.26
C SER A 134 17.59 13.52 4.78
N PRO A 135 16.40 13.15 5.30
CA PRO A 135 15.73 11.91 4.95
C PRO A 135 15.49 11.83 3.44
N ARG A 136 15.97 10.75 2.81
CA ARG A 136 15.86 10.57 1.36
C ARG A 136 14.57 9.84 1.01
N LEU A 137 13.77 10.43 0.13
CA LEU A 137 12.61 9.76 -0.47
C LEU A 137 13.09 8.65 -1.41
N GLN A 138 12.57 7.45 -1.24
CA GLN A 138 12.86 6.30 -2.11
C GLN A 138 11.64 5.41 -2.26
N HIS A 139 11.67 4.46 -3.20
CA HIS A 139 10.65 3.43 -3.31
C HIS A 139 10.68 2.51 -2.09
N ASN A 140 9.50 2.12 -1.61
CA ASN A 140 9.33 1.24 -0.46
C ASN A 140 9.45 -0.23 -0.88
N GLY A 141 10.68 -0.67 -1.20
CA GLY A 141 10.95 -2.05 -1.62
C GLY A 141 10.38 -2.42 -2.99
N ILE A 142 9.96 -1.42 -3.78
CA ILE A 142 9.38 -1.61 -5.12
C ILE A 142 10.47 -1.46 -6.17
N VAL A 143 10.57 -2.44 -7.07
CA VAL A 143 11.51 -2.46 -8.20
C VAL A 143 10.73 -2.52 -9.51
N LEU A 144 10.91 -1.51 -10.35
CA LEU A 144 10.30 -1.45 -11.68
C LEU A 144 11.15 -2.25 -12.66
N THR A 145 10.55 -3.26 -13.29
CA THR A 145 11.27 -4.15 -14.22
C THR A 145 11.30 -3.60 -15.63
N ARG A 146 10.16 -3.14 -16.15
CA ARG A 146 10.02 -2.49 -17.45
C ARG A 146 8.72 -1.70 -17.53
N LEU A 147 8.68 -0.76 -18.47
CA LEU A 147 7.44 -0.13 -18.93
C LEU A 147 6.90 -0.91 -20.14
N LYS A 148 5.58 -0.98 -20.28
CA LYS A 148 4.91 -1.58 -21.45
C LYS A 148 4.52 -0.51 -22.44
#